data_AF-A0A382B0K9-F1
#
_entry.id   AF-A0A382B0K9-F1
#
_cell.length_a   1.000
_cell.length_b   1.000
_cell.length_c   1.000
_cell.angle_alpha   90.00
_cell.angle_beta   90.00
_cell.angle_gamma   90.00
#
_symmetry.space_group_name_H-M   'P 1'
#
loop_
_entity.id
_entity.type
_entity.pdbx_description
1 polymer ?
#
loop_
_entity_poly.entity_id
_entity_poly.type
_entity_poly.pdbx_seq_one_letter_code
_entity_poly.pdbx_strand_id
1 'polypeptide(L)'
;VSSEVEETPSKPLKLVNCMLCGANAFIPGELRPLEITSCSKCGGELMMPMMLEHFELNSRIAEGGMGTVYRATDSVLKRDVAIKLMQPELVEDEEGLEAFYAEARAMAKLNHTNIIHVYQFGQLKNQLYLVMELALAGSLDQLIDQHRTVSELQVLDVGIKIASALDAALKHKLLHRDIKPGNILFNADNEPKLVDFGLVCKSEAGVDYSEQIWGTPYYIAPEKLRREPETFLADMY
;
A
#
# COMPACT_ATOMS: atom_id res chain seq x y z
N VAL A 1 -7.50 -42.72 -45.85
CA VAL A 1 -7.97 -42.18 -44.56
C VAL A 1 -6.78 -41.44 -43.98
N SER A 2 -6.67 -40.16 -44.31
CA SER A 2 -5.61 -39.28 -43.80
C SER A 2 -6.18 -38.67 -42.53
N SER A 3 -5.64 -39.07 -41.38
CA SER A 3 -5.97 -38.49 -40.09
C SER A 3 -5.37 -37.09 -40.04
N GLU A 4 -6.20 -36.08 -40.28
CA GLU A 4 -5.91 -34.70 -39.90
C GLU A 4 -5.72 -34.69 -38.39
N VAL A 5 -4.48 -34.47 -37.97
CA VAL A 5 -4.16 -34.15 -36.59
C VAL A 5 -4.66 -32.72 -36.40
N GLU A 6 -5.82 -32.56 -35.76
CA GLU A 6 -6.26 -31.27 -35.26
C GLU A 6 -5.17 -30.74 -34.32
N GLU A 7 -4.32 -29.84 -34.82
CA GLU A 7 -3.46 -29.03 -33.98
C GLU A 7 -4.37 -28.18 -33.09
N THR A 8 -4.59 -28.64 -31.86
CA THR A 8 -5.21 -27.83 -30.83
C THR A 8 -4.42 -26.52 -30.72
N PRO A 9 -5.05 -25.35 -30.92
CA PRO A 9 -4.34 -24.08 -30.82
C PRO A 9 -3.70 -23.99 -29.43
N SER A 10 -2.37 -23.87 -29.38
CA SER A 10 -1.66 -23.81 -28.10
C SER A 10 -2.16 -22.58 -27.35
N LYS A 11 -2.76 -22.78 -26.18
CA LYS A 11 -3.26 -21.67 -25.37
C LYS A 11 -2.12 -20.68 -25.09
N PRO A 12 -2.34 -19.36 -25.26
CA PRO A 12 -1.30 -18.38 -25.01
C PRO A 12 -0.81 -18.52 -23.57
N LEU A 13 0.51 -18.46 -23.35
CA LEU A 13 1.12 -18.52 -22.03
C LEU A 13 1.82 -17.21 -21.74
N LYS A 14 1.74 -16.75 -20.48
CA LYS A 14 2.49 -15.60 -19.98
C LYS A 14 3.54 -16.10 -19.01
N LEU A 15 4.78 -15.65 -19.19
CA LEU A 15 5.87 -15.90 -18.23
C LEU A 15 5.78 -14.88 -17.08
N VAL A 16 5.79 -15.38 -15.85
CA VAL A 16 5.80 -14.58 -14.61
C VAL A 16 6.84 -15.13 -13.65
N ASN A 17 7.30 -14.30 -12.70
CA ASN A 17 8.21 -14.74 -11.64
C ASN A 17 7.43 -15.03 -10.36
N CYS A 18 7.66 -16.20 -9.76
CA CYS A 18 7.09 -16.55 -8.47
C CYS A 18 7.83 -15.82 -7.34
N MET A 19 7.14 -14.92 -6.64
CA MET A 19 7.76 -14.15 -5.54
C MET A 19 8.13 -15.02 -4.32
N LEU A 20 7.53 -16.19 -4.17
CA LEU A 20 7.81 -17.09 -3.05
C LEU A 20 9.08 -17.94 -3.26
N CYS A 21 9.28 -18.49 -4.48
CA CYS A 21 10.40 -19.40 -4.76
C CYS A 21 11.41 -18.87 -5.80
N GLY A 22 11.17 -17.69 -6.37
CA GLY A 22 12.01 -17.07 -7.40
C GLY A 22 11.95 -17.74 -8.78
N ALA A 23 11.19 -18.82 -8.95
CA ALA A 23 11.11 -19.54 -10.21
C ALA A 23 10.29 -18.78 -11.25
N ASN A 24 10.78 -18.80 -12.50
CA ASN A 24 9.97 -18.42 -13.64
C ASN A 24 8.91 -19.50 -13.90
N ALA A 25 7.66 -19.09 -14.00
CA ALA A 25 6.50 -19.95 -14.20
C ALA A 25 5.65 -19.42 -15.37
N PHE A 26 5.05 -20.35 -16.12
CA PHE A 26 4.09 -20.01 -17.16
C PHE A 26 2.68 -20.12 -16.60
N ILE A 27 1.90 -19.05 -16.74
CA ILE A 27 0.47 -19.01 -16.39
C ILE A 27 -0.38 -18.93 -17.67
N PRO A 28 -1.64 -19.38 -17.66
CA PRO A 28 -2.54 -19.21 -18.79
C PRO A 28 -2.69 -17.72 -19.15
N GLY A 29 -2.50 -17.37 -20.42
CA GLY A 29 -2.61 -15.99 -20.91
C GLY A 29 -4.05 -15.49 -21.06
N GLU A 30 -5.03 -16.38 -20.89
CA GLU A 30 -6.46 -16.08 -20.87
C GLU A 30 -6.93 -15.51 -19.51
N LEU A 31 -6.08 -15.56 -18.48
CA LEU A 31 -6.38 -14.99 -17.17
C LEU A 31 -6.65 -13.49 -17.30
N ARG A 32 -7.63 -13.00 -16.54
CA ARG A 32 -7.89 -11.56 -16.49
C ARG A 32 -6.71 -10.84 -15.82
N PRO A 33 -6.47 -9.56 -16.13
CA PRO A 33 -5.48 -8.77 -15.41
C PRO A 33 -5.70 -8.85 -13.90
N LEU A 34 -4.61 -9.01 -13.14
CA LEU A 34 -4.60 -9.18 -11.68
C LEU A 34 -5.23 -10.48 -11.14
N GLU A 35 -5.69 -11.39 -12.03
CA GLU A 35 -6.19 -12.70 -11.61
C GLU A 35 -5.06 -13.57 -11.05
N ILE A 36 -5.35 -14.29 -9.97
CA ILE A 36 -4.37 -15.09 -9.24
C ILE A 36 -4.52 -16.57 -9.59
N THR A 37 -3.39 -17.25 -9.75
CA THR A 37 -3.26 -18.69 -9.90
C THR A 37 -2.11 -19.21 -9.03
N SER A 38 -1.87 -20.51 -9.00
CA SER A 38 -0.84 -21.12 -8.15
C SER A 38 0.42 -21.47 -8.92
N CYS A 39 1.58 -21.25 -8.30
CA CYS A 39 2.87 -21.68 -8.82
C CYS A 39 2.95 -23.20 -8.85
N SER A 40 3.27 -23.76 -10.02
CA SER A 40 3.41 -25.21 -10.20
C SER A 40 4.56 -25.83 -9.41
N LYS A 41 5.51 -25.03 -8.89
CA LYS A 41 6.65 -25.53 -8.11
C LYS A 41 6.44 -25.48 -6.60
N CYS A 42 5.95 -24.38 -6.06
CA CYS A 42 5.84 -24.18 -4.61
C CYS A 42 4.40 -23.94 -4.12
N GLY A 43 3.41 -23.88 -5.02
CA GLY A 43 2.03 -23.56 -4.69
C GLY A 43 1.75 -22.09 -4.36
N GLY A 44 2.78 -21.23 -4.29
CA GLY A 44 2.63 -19.81 -4.00
C GLY A 44 1.81 -19.05 -5.04
N GLU A 45 1.23 -17.92 -4.67
CA GLU A 45 0.40 -17.11 -5.56
C GLU A 45 1.22 -16.53 -6.73
N LEU A 46 0.67 -16.66 -7.93
CA LEU A 46 1.12 -16.03 -9.17
C LEU A 46 -0.01 -15.15 -9.67
N MET A 47 0.32 -13.93 -10.08
CA MET A 47 -0.66 -12.97 -10.55
C MET A 47 -0.45 -12.71 -12.04
N MET A 48 -1.53 -12.61 -12.81
CA MET A 48 -1.49 -12.11 -14.18
C MET A 48 -1.14 -10.61 -14.15
N PRO A 49 0.01 -10.19 -14.72
CA PRO A 49 0.43 -8.80 -14.62
C PRO A 49 -0.54 -7.87 -15.36
N MET A 50 -0.66 -6.66 -14.84
CA MET A 50 -1.44 -5.59 -15.48
C MET A 50 -0.52 -4.40 -15.77
N MET A 51 -0.64 -3.85 -16.97
CA MET A 51 -0.02 -2.56 -17.28
C MET A 51 -0.92 -1.42 -16.82
N LEU A 52 -0.43 -0.61 -15.90
CA LEU A 52 -1.01 0.67 -15.51
C LEU A 52 -0.08 1.77 -16.01
N GLU A 53 -0.46 2.42 -17.11
CA GLU A 53 0.44 3.30 -17.87
C GLU A 53 1.75 2.59 -18.24
N HIS A 54 2.86 2.94 -17.58
CA HIS A 54 4.18 2.38 -17.77
C HIS A 54 4.63 1.50 -16.59
N PHE A 55 3.75 1.24 -15.63
CA PHE A 55 3.99 0.36 -14.49
C PHE A 55 3.41 -1.04 -14.76
N GLU A 56 4.23 -2.07 -14.66
CA GLU A 56 3.77 -3.46 -14.69
C GLU A 56 3.50 -3.92 -13.26
N LEU A 57 2.24 -4.12 -12.89
CA LEU A 57 1.83 -4.64 -11.58
C LEU A 57 2.09 -6.15 -11.55
N ASN A 58 2.99 -6.59 -10.67
CA ASN A 58 3.57 -7.94 -10.70
C ASN A 58 3.02 -8.87 -9.62
N SER A 59 2.71 -8.33 -8.44
CA SER A 59 2.15 -9.12 -7.33
C SER A 59 1.40 -8.22 -6.35
N ARG A 60 0.39 -8.77 -5.68
CA ARG A 60 -0.29 -8.10 -4.56
C ARG A 60 0.59 -8.13 -3.31
N ILE A 61 0.70 -7.00 -2.61
CA ILE A 61 1.41 -6.86 -1.33
C ILE A 61 0.41 -6.91 -0.18
N ALA A 62 -0.66 -6.11 -0.26
CA ALA A 62 -1.65 -5.98 0.79
C ALA A 62 -3.01 -5.59 0.21
N GLU A 63 -4.08 -5.91 0.93
CA GLU A 63 -5.45 -5.52 0.61
C GLU A 63 -6.13 -5.01 1.88
N GLY A 64 -6.85 -3.90 1.79
CA GLY A 64 -7.54 -3.28 2.92
C GLY A 64 -8.71 -2.41 2.48
N GLY A 65 -9.37 -1.79 3.46
CA GLY A 65 -10.61 -1.04 3.23
C GLY A 65 -10.48 0.13 2.24
N MET A 66 -9.30 0.74 2.14
CA MET A 66 -9.06 1.89 1.25
C MET A 66 -8.55 1.51 -0.13
N GLY A 67 -8.22 0.24 -0.37
CA GLY A 67 -7.68 -0.21 -1.64
C GLY A 67 -6.71 -1.40 -1.53
N THR A 68 -6.10 -1.73 -2.66
CA THR A 68 -5.13 -2.83 -2.78
C THR A 68 -3.76 -2.30 -3.19
N VAL A 69 -2.72 -2.74 -2.51
CA VAL A 69 -1.33 -2.37 -2.78
C VAL A 69 -0.65 -3.48 -3.57
N TYR A 70 0.00 -3.11 -4.67
CA TYR A 70 0.74 -4.00 -5.56
C TYR A 70 2.21 -3.62 -5.60
N ARG A 71 3.08 -4.63 -5.73
CA ARG A 71 4.45 -4.42 -6.21
C ARG A 71 4.38 -4.24 -7.71
N ALA A 72 4.98 -3.18 -8.21
CA ALA A 72 5.05 -2.91 -9.64
C ALA A 72 6.49 -2.56 -10.06
N THR A 73 6.78 -2.79 -11.33
CA THR A 73 8.04 -2.33 -11.94
C THR A 73 7.75 -1.15 -12.86
N ASP A 74 8.41 -0.03 -12.61
CA ASP A 74 8.45 1.12 -13.49
C ASP A 74 9.30 0.76 -14.72
N SER A 75 8.65 0.54 -15.85
CA SER A 75 9.34 0.11 -17.08
C SER A 75 10.21 1.18 -17.71
N VAL A 76 10.01 2.46 -17.35
CA VAL A 76 10.78 3.61 -17.86
C VAL A 76 12.02 3.83 -17.00
N LEU A 77 11.85 3.95 -15.69
CA LEU A 77 12.95 4.21 -14.75
C LEU A 77 13.67 2.95 -14.28
N LYS A 78 13.16 1.75 -14.63
CA LYS A 78 13.73 0.44 -14.27
C LYS A 78 13.92 0.25 -12.77
N ARG A 79 12.90 0.63 -11.99
CA ARG A 79 12.86 0.48 -10.54
C ARG A 79 11.58 -0.19 -10.09
N ASP A 80 11.62 -0.83 -8.93
CA ASP A 80 10.41 -1.34 -8.29
C ASP A 80 9.77 -0.27 -7.41
N VAL A 81 8.45 -0.26 -7.40
CA VAL A 81 7.60 0.68 -6.65
C VAL A 81 6.43 -0.07 -6.02
N ALA A 82 5.81 0.50 -5.01
CA ALA A 82 4.50 0.08 -4.55
C ALA A 82 3.43 0.96 -5.22
N ILE A 83 2.34 0.35 -5.68
CA ILE A 83 1.20 1.06 -6.25
C ILE A 83 -0.06 0.68 -5.48
N LYS A 84 -0.68 1.67 -4.82
CA LYS A 84 -1.98 1.51 -4.16
C LYS A 84 -3.07 1.88 -5.15
N LEU A 85 -3.90 0.91 -5.54
CA LEU A 85 -5.15 1.15 -6.28
C LEU A 85 -6.24 1.40 -5.26
N MET A 86 -6.86 2.57 -5.30
CA MET A 86 -7.94 2.95 -4.38
C MET A 86 -9.24 2.25 -4.75
N GLN A 87 -10.15 2.09 -3.79
CA GLN A 87 -11.48 1.55 -4.09
C GLN A 87 -12.26 2.49 -5.04
N PRO A 88 -13.00 1.98 -6.05
CA PRO A 88 -13.72 2.80 -7.04
C PRO A 88 -14.76 3.75 -6.42
N GLU A 89 -15.34 3.39 -5.28
CA GLU A 89 -16.37 4.15 -4.58
C GLU A 89 -15.86 5.53 -4.11
N LEU A 90 -14.54 5.70 -3.97
CA LEU A 90 -13.91 6.99 -3.64
C LEU A 90 -14.00 8.01 -4.78
N VAL A 91 -14.23 7.55 -6.01
CA VAL A 91 -14.28 8.41 -7.21
C VAL A 91 -15.69 8.96 -7.45
N GLU A 92 -16.70 8.39 -6.82
CA GLU A 92 -18.10 8.77 -7.00
C GLU A 92 -18.53 9.98 -6.13
N ASP A 93 -17.69 10.37 -5.16
CA ASP A 93 -17.89 11.53 -4.27
C ASP A 93 -16.93 12.67 -4.65
N GLU A 94 -17.44 13.75 -5.26
CA GLU A 94 -16.62 14.90 -5.67
C GLU A 94 -15.89 15.57 -4.48
N GLU A 95 -16.53 15.64 -3.31
CA GLU A 95 -15.91 16.19 -2.10
C GLU A 95 -14.82 15.25 -1.57
N GLY A 96 -15.09 13.94 -1.59
CA GLY A 96 -14.12 12.90 -1.24
C GLY A 96 -12.89 12.92 -2.15
N LEU A 97 -13.09 13.12 -3.44
CA LEU A 97 -12.03 13.19 -4.44
C LEU A 97 -11.13 14.42 -4.24
N GLU A 98 -11.70 15.61 -4.00
CA GLU A 98 -10.90 16.82 -3.76
C GLU A 98 -10.12 16.74 -2.44
N ALA A 99 -10.72 16.20 -1.39
CA ALA A 99 -10.04 15.93 -0.11
C ALA A 99 -8.85 14.97 -0.31
N PHE A 100 -9.06 13.90 -1.07
CA PHE A 100 -8.02 12.94 -1.41
C PHE A 100 -6.87 13.59 -2.20
N TYR A 101 -7.18 14.43 -3.19
CA TYR A 101 -6.15 15.20 -3.91
C TYR A 101 -5.40 16.18 -3.00
N ALA A 102 -6.09 16.82 -2.05
CA ALA A 102 -5.46 17.73 -1.10
C ALA A 102 -4.47 16.98 -0.20
N GLU A 103 -4.84 15.79 0.26
CA GLU A 103 -3.98 14.97 1.10
C GLU A 103 -2.80 14.38 0.34
N ALA A 104 -3.01 13.85 -0.87
CA ALA A 104 -1.93 13.39 -1.74
C ALA A 104 -0.92 14.52 -2.02
N ARG A 105 -1.40 15.75 -2.23
CA ARG A 105 -0.54 16.94 -2.39
C ARG A 105 0.22 17.30 -1.11
N ALA A 106 -0.35 17.07 0.07
CA ALA A 106 0.32 17.27 1.34
C ALA A 106 1.42 16.22 1.55
N MET A 107 1.12 14.94 1.30
CA MET A 107 2.09 13.85 1.37
C MET A 107 3.25 14.03 0.39
N ALA A 108 2.99 14.49 -0.84
CA ALA A 108 4.03 14.74 -1.83
C ALA A 108 5.05 15.82 -1.41
N LYS A 109 4.69 16.69 -0.45
CA LYS A 109 5.61 17.68 0.14
C LYS A 109 6.45 17.11 1.28
N LEU A 110 6.07 15.96 1.82
CA LEU A 110 6.83 15.31 2.90
C LEU A 110 8.06 14.62 2.32
N ASN A 111 9.22 15.11 2.74
CA ASN A 111 10.49 14.48 2.48
C ASN A 111 11.19 14.20 3.82
N HIS A 112 11.10 12.96 4.28
CA HIS A 112 11.70 12.52 5.53
C HIS A 112 12.15 11.07 5.41
N THR A 113 13.34 10.74 5.93
CA THR A 113 13.93 9.40 5.81
C THR A 113 13.02 8.29 6.33
N ASN A 114 12.23 8.55 7.37
CA ASN A 114 11.32 7.57 7.99
C ASN A 114 9.86 7.68 7.54
N ILE A 115 9.58 8.33 6.40
CA ILE A 115 8.25 8.35 5.76
C ILE A 115 8.38 7.71 4.37
N ILE A 116 7.43 6.86 4.00
CA ILE A 116 7.33 6.32 2.63
C ILE A 116 7.13 7.48 1.66
N HIS A 117 8.05 7.61 0.71
CA HIS A 117 7.97 8.69 -0.27
C HIS A 117 6.90 8.42 -1.32
N VAL A 118 6.08 9.43 -1.61
CA VAL A 118 5.11 9.40 -2.71
C VAL A 118 5.77 9.94 -3.97
N TYR A 119 5.82 9.13 -5.03
CA TYR A 119 6.41 9.53 -6.30
C TYR A 119 5.41 10.20 -7.22
N GLN A 120 4.20 9.62 -7.32
CA GLN A 120 3.19 10.05 -8.26
C GLN A 120 1.81 9.71 -7.75
N PHE A 121 0.88 10.61 -8.03
CA PHE A 121 -0.54 10.36 -7.93
C PHE A 121 -1.15 10.42 -9.32
N GLY A 122 -2.13 9.56 -9.64
CA GLY A 122 -2.80 9.60 -10.94
C GLY A 122 -4.16 8.93 -10.96
N GLN A 123 -4.84 9.09 -12.10
CA GLN A 123 -6.14 8.50 -12.36
C GLN A 123 -6.16 7.93 -13.79
N LEU A 124 -6.55 6.67 -13.95
CA LEU A 124 -6.71 6.04 -15.25
C LEU A 124 -8.06 5.33 -15.33
N LYS A 125 -8.91 5.70 -16.31
CA LYS A 125 -10.24 5.07 -16.53
C LYS A 125 -11.06 4.94 -15.24
N ASN A 126 -11.14 6.03 -14.46
CA ASN A 126 -11.82 6.10 -13.17
C ASN A 126 -11.19 5.29 -12.02
N GLN A 127 -9.97 4.78 -12.19
CA GLN A 127 -9.19 4.16 -11.12
C GLN A 127 -8.16 5.15 -10.59
N LEU A 128 -8.29 5.58 -9.33
CA LEU A 128 -7.26 6.36 -8.65
C LEU A 128 -6.12 5.44 -8.21
N TYR A 129 -4.89 5.94 -8.32
CA TYR A 129 -3.73 5.19 -7.89
C TYR A 129 -2.63 6.10 -7.30
N LEU A 130 -1.88 5.55 -6.35
CA LEU A 130 -0.73 6.20 -5.73
C LEU A 130 0.52 5.35 -5.95
N VAL A 131 1.57 5.94 -6.50
CA VAL A 131 2.89 5.33 -6.70
C VAL A 131 3.82 5.80 -5.58
N MET A 132 4.41 4.85 -4.85
CA MET A 132 5.18 5.14 -3.64
C MET A 132 6.44 4.26 -3.51
N GLU A 133 7.32 4.66 -2.59
CA GLU A 133 8.49 3.89 -2.17
C GLU A 133 8.08 2.47 -1.76
N LEU A 134 8.86 1.49 -2.19
CA LEU A 134 8.64 0.09 -1.88
C LEU A 134 9.48 -0.31 -0.67
N ALA A 135 8.82 -0.67 0.44
CA ALA A 135 9.43 -1.24 1.63
C ALA A 135 8.93 -2.68 1.83
N LEU A 136 9.82 -3.66 1.66
CA LEU A 136 9.47 -5.09 1.64
C LEU A 136 10.15 -5.92 2.74
N ALA A 137 10.87 -5.31 3.69
CA ALA A 137 11.49 -6.04 4.80
C ALA A 137 10.51 -6.34 5.95
N GLY A 138 9.21 -6.35 5.64
CA GLY A 138 8.13 -6.60 6.59
C GLY A 138 7.71 -5.36 7.38
N SER A 139 6.76 -5.57 8.30
CA SER A 139 6.26 -4.53 9.22
C SER A 139 6.66 -4.80 10.67
N LEU A 140 6.52 -3.78 11.53
CA LEU A 140 6.73 -3.95 12.97
C LEU A 140 5.74 -4.97 13.57
N ASP A 141 4.52 -5.04 13.05
CA ASP A 141 3.53 -6.05 13.44
C ASP A 141 4.03 -7.48 13.17
N GLN A 142 4.56 -7.71 11.96
CA GLN A 142 5.15 -9.00 11.59
C GLN A 142 6.37 -9.33 12.44
N LEU A 143 7.20 -8.34 12.78
CA LEU A 143 8.34 -8.52 13.66
C LEU A 143 7.88 -8.95 15.08
N ILE A 144 6.85 -8.30 15.61
CA ILE A 144 6.26 -8.64 16.91
C ILE A 144 5.68 -10.05 16.88
N ASP A 145 4.94 -10.41 15.84
CA ASP A 145 4.35 -11.74 15.70
C ASP A 145 5.40 -12.86 15.62
N GLN A 146 6.48 -12.63 14.87
CA GLN A 146 7.54 -13.61 14.68
C GLN A 146 8.35 -13.84 15.95
N HIS A 147 8.67 -12.79 16.71
CA HIS A 147 9.55 -12.88 17.87
C HIS A 147 8.82 -12.93 19.22
N ARG A 148 7.52 -12.62 19.27
CA ARG A 148 6.68 -12.38 20.45
C ARG A 148 7.11 -11.22 21.34
N THR A 149 8.41 -10.99 21.46
CA THR A 149 9.03 -9.89 22.20
C THR A 149 10.11 -9.27 21.33
N VAL A 150 10.07 -7.94 21.20
CA VAL A 150 11.10 -7.14 20.52
C VAL A 150 11.99 -6.51 21.58
N SER A 151 13.29 -6.39 21.30
CA SER A 151 14.22 -5.79 22.26
C SER A 151 13.89 -4.31 22.53
N GLU A 152 14.05 -3.87 23.77
CA GLU A 152 13.74 -2.49 24.17
C GLU A 152 14.52 -1.45 23.34
N LEU A 153 15.80 -1.70 23.08
CA LEU A 153 16.64 -0.81 22.26
C LEU A 153 16.10 -0.66 20.84
N GLN A 154 15.61 -1.75 20.24
CA GLN A 154 15.04 -1.71 18.90
C GLN A 154 13.71 -0.95 18.88
N VAL A 155 12.85 -1.16 19.89
CA VAL A 155 11.59 -0.42 20.02
C VAL A 155 11.85 1.07 20.22
N LEU A 156 12.83 1.44 21.04
CA LEU A 156 13.23 2.84 21.25
C LEU A 156 13.77 3.48 19.96
N ASP A 157 14.61 2.78 19.21
CA ASP A 157 15.13 3.28 17.92
C ASP A 157 13.99 3.53 16.93
N VAL A 158 13.06 2.58 16.79
CA VAL A 158 11.86 2.75 15.96
C VAL A 158 11.01 3.93 16.45
N GLY A 159 10.74 4.02 17.75
CA GLY A 159 9.94 5.08 18.34
C GLY A 159 10.52 6.48 18.11
N ILE A 160 11.84 6.65 18.25
CA ILE A 160 12.52 7.93 17.99
C ILE A 160 12.38 8.32 16.51
N LYS A 161 12.59 7.38 15.60
CA LYS A 161 12.51 7.61 14.14
C LYS A 161 11.09 7.94 13.69
N ILE A 162 10.09 7.23 14.22
CA ILE A 162 8.68 7.50 13.94
C ILE A 162 8.24 8.84 14.57
N ALA A 163 8.66 9.16 15.79
CA ALA A 163 8.39 10.49 16.36
C ALA A 163 8.98 11.63 15.51
N SER A 164 10.18 11.45 14.96
CA SER A 164 10.78 12.40 13.99
C SER A 164 9.94 12.52 12.71
N ALA A 165 9.40 11.42 12.19
CA ALA A 165 8.49 11.43 11.05
C ALA A 165 7.19 12.21 11.36
N LEU A 166 6.59 12.00 12.54
CA LEU A 166 5.38 12.71 12.96
C LEU A 166 5.63 14.21 13.15
N ASP A 167 6.78 14.60 13.71
CA ASP A 167 7.17 16.02 13.79
C ASP A 167 7.29 16.66 12.40
N ALA A 168 7.83 15.93 11.41
CA ALA A 168 7.89 16.39 10.03
C ALA A 168 6.49 16.54 9.40
N ALA A 169 5.57 15.61 9.66
CA ALA A 169 4.17 15.68 9.21
C ALA A 169 3.42 16.86 9.85
N LEU A 170 3.60 17.06 11.15
CA LEU A 170 2.98 18.14 11.92
C LEU A 170 3.37 19.52 11.38
N LYS A 171 4.64 19.72 11.00
CA LYS A 171 5.10 20.98 10.36
C LYS A 171 4.37 21.29 9.05
N HIS A 172 3.86 20.27 8.38
CA HIS A 172 3.05 20.39 7.17
C HIS A 172 1.54 20.35 7.45
N LYS A 173 1.14 20.37 8.73
CA LYS A 173 -0.25 20.26 9.19
C LYS A 173 -0.94 18.97 8.72
N LEU A 174 -0.17 17.90 8.55
CA LEU A 174 -0.68 16.58 8.20
C LEU A 174 -0.73 15.72 9.47
N LEU A 175 -1.85 15.04 9.66
CA LEU A 175 -2.06 14.04 10.71
C LEU A 175 -2.02 12.65 10.07
N HIS A 176 -1.49 11.66 10.78
CA HIS A 176 -1.42 10.29 10.27
C HIS A 176 -2.75 9.53 10.45
N ARG A 177 -3.39 9.66 11.62
CA ARG A 177 -4.73 9.13 11.98
C ARG A 177 -4.92 7.62 12.07
N ASP A 178 -3.97 6.81 11.61
CA ASP A 178 -3.97 5.34 11.76
C ASP A 178 -2.58 4.80 12.12
N ILE A 179 -1.95 5.33 13.17
CA ILE A 179 -0.64 4.81 13.60
C ILE A 179 -0.83 3.47 14.29
N LYS A 180 -0.10 2.46 13.82
CA LYS A 180 -0.08 1.10 14.36
C LYS A 180 1.17 0.36 13.88
N PRO A 181 1.59 -0.73 14.55
CA PRO A 181 2.72 -1.55 14.11
C PRO A 181 2.62 -2.01 12.65
N GLY A 182 1.40 -2.25 12.14
CA GLY A 182 1.18 -2.63 10.74
C GLY A 182 1.54 -1.55 9.71
N ASN A 183 1.53 -0.28 10.11
CA ASN A 183 1.86 0.87 9.25
C ASN A 183 3.31 1.36 9.41
N ILE A 184 4.11 0.64 10.21
CA ILE A 184 5.55 0.86 10.33
C ILE A 184 6.24 -0.25 9.55
N LEU A 185 6.64 0.05 8.31
CA LEU A 185 7.35 -0.87 7.43
C LEU A 185 8.85 -0.76 7.60
N PHE A 186 9.58 -1.80 7.21
CA PHE A 186 11.04 -1.76 7.12
C PHE A 186 11.49 -1.77 5.66
N ASN A 187 12.43 -0.89 5.33
CA ASN A 187 13.10 -0.91 4.03
C ASN A 187 14.20 -2.00 3.98
N ALA A 188 14.90 -2.12 2.86
CA ALA A 188 15.96 -3.12 2.69
C ALA A 188 17.14 -2.99 3.68
N ASP A 189 17.33 -1.81 4.26
CA ASP A 189 18.37 -1.53 5.26
C ASP A 189 17.87 -1.74 6.71
N ASN A 190 16.66 -2.29 6.89
CA ASN A 190 15.95 -2.41 8.17
C ASN A 190 15.66 -1.08 8.87
N GLU A 191 15.54 0.00 8.11
CA GLU A 191 15.12 1.30 8.64
C GLU A 191 13.59 1.43 8.63
N PRO A 192 12.97 1.90 9.72
CA PRO A 192 11.52 2.04 9.82
C PRO A 192 11.01 3.18 8.93
N LYS A 193 9.88 2.94 8.28
CA LYS A 193 9.19 3.81 7.34
C LYS A 193 7.70 3.83 7.68
N LEU A 194 7.18 5.01 7.98
CA LEU A 194 5.76 5.22 8.19
C LEU A 194 5.03 5.27 6.84
N VAL A 195 3.97 4.48 6.70
CA VAL A 195 3.13 4.37 5.50
C VAL A 195 1.67 4.65 5.84
N ASP A 196 0.84 4.87 4.81
CA ASP A 196 -0.62 5.00 4.95
C ASP A 196 -1.06 6.16 5.87
N PHE A 197 -0.49 7.35 5.62
CA PHE A 197 -1.14 8.59 6.07
C PHE A 197 -2.60 8.56 5.58
N GLY A 198 -3.53 8.81 6.51
CA GLY A 198 -4.95 8.49 6.37
C GLY A 198 -5.67 9.24 5.27
N LEU A 199 -5.45 8.82 4.02
CA LEU A 199 -5.87 9.40 2.74
C LEU A 199 -7.38 9.68 2.59
N VAL A 200 -8.21 9.26 3.54
CA VAL A 200 -9.65 9.51 3.50
C VAL A 200 -10.17 9.64 4.94
N CYS A 201 -10.17 10.86 5.46
CA CYS A 201 -11.15 11.27 6.47
C CYS A 201 -11.74 12.58 5.98
N LYS A 202 -13.08 12.61 5.82
CA LYS A 202 -13.85 13.82 5.56
C LYS A 202 -13.49 14.83 6.63
N SER A 203 -12.65 15.81 6.34
CA SER A 203 -12.37 16.86 7.29
C SER A 203 -12.29 18.20 6.59
N GLU A 204 -13.44 18.84 6.44
CA GLU A 204 -13.45 20.28 6.65
C GLU A 204 -13.23 20.53 8.14
N ALA A 205 -12.21 21.33 8.48
CA ALA A 205 -11.94 21.81 9.84
C ALA A 205 -11.65 20.74 10.94
N GLY A 206 -11.22 19.53 10.58
CA GLY A 206 -10.74 18.53 11.56
C GLY A 206 -11.84 17.72 12.25
N VAL A 207 -13.09 17.80 11.77
CA VAL A 207 -14.21 16.98 12.25
C VAL A 207 -14.50 15.90 11.21
N ASP A 208 -14.33 14.63 11.59
CA ASP A 208 -14.78 13.50 10.78
C ASP A 208 -16.30 13.37 10.87
N TYR A 209 -16.99 13.81 9.81
CA TYR A 209 -18.45 13.68 9.67
C TYR A 209 -18.88 12.33 9.08
N SER A 210 -17.96 11.39 8.85
CA SER A 210 -18.35 10.06 8.40
C SER A 210 -19.12 9.31 9.51
N GLU A 211 -20.12 8.52 9.12
CA GLU A 211 -20.88 7.69 10.08
C GLU A 211 -20.00 6.59 10.72
N GLN A 212 -18.78 6.39 10.21
CA GLN A 212 -17.92 5.24 10.46
C GLN A 212 -16.56 5.71 11.01
N ILE A 213 -16.22 5.32 12.24
CA ILE A 213 -14.89 5.58 12.80
C ILE A 213 -13.90 4.62 12.11
N TRP A 214 -12.98 5.17 11.34
CA TRP A 214 -11.88 4.41 10.73
C TRP A 214 -10.69 4.32 11.70
N GLY A 215 -10.15 3.12 11.87
CA GLY A 215 -8.95 2.90 12.66
C GLY A 215 -8.82 1.46 13.12
N THR A 216 -7.62 1.10 13.55
CA THR A 216 -7.36 -0.24 14.09
C THR A 216 -7.69 -0.25 15.59
N PRO A 217 -8.55 -1.18 16.07
CA PRO A 217 -8.85 -1.31 17.49
C PRO A 217 -7.57 -1.30 18.34
N TYR A 218 -7.66 -0.76 19.55
CA TYR A 218 -6.55 -0.54 20.51
C TYR A 218 -5.61 0.65 20.21
N TYR A 219 -5.58 1.17 18.98
CA TYR A 219 -4.76 2.34 18.61
C TYR A 219 -5.59 3.60 18.32
N ILE A 220 -6.88 3.57 18.67
CA ILE A 220 -7.78 4.71 18.45
C ILE A 220 -7.78 5.61 19.68
N ALA A 221 -7.39 6.87 19.48
CA ALA A 221 -7.44 7.90 20.51
C ALA A 221 -8.88 8.13 21.01
N PRO A 222 -9.10 8.38 22.32
CA PRO A 222 -10.43 8.49 22.89
C PRO A 222 -11.24 9.68 22.38
N GLU A 223 -10.60 10.76 21.94
CA GLU A 223 -11.23 11.90 21.26
C GLU A 223 -11.87 11.49 19.92
N LYS A 224 -11.23 10.58 19.16
CA LYS A 224 -11.75 10.05 17.89
C LYS A 224 -13.02 9.23 18.13
N LEU A 225 -13.05 8.43 19.20
CA LEU A 225 -14.26 7.70 19.62
C LEU A 225 -15.40 8.62 20.05
N ARG A 226 -15.06 9.79 20.62
CA ARG A 226 -16.01 10.83 21.04
C ARG A 226 -16.41 11.78 19.91
N ARG A 227 -15.87 11.60 18.70
CA ARG A 227 -16.07 12.51 17.54
C ARG A 227 -15.69 13.95 17.85
N GLU A 228 -14.69 14.10 18.71
CA GLU A 228 -14.05 15.38 18.97
C GLU A 228 -13.02 15.66 17.85
N PRO A 229 -12.67 16.94 17.58
CA PRO A 229 -11.69 17.27 16.56
C PRO A 229 -10.35 16.57 16.84
N GLU A 230 -9.83 15.85 15.84
CA GLU A 230 -8.53 15.19 15.94
C GLU A 230 -7.40 16.22 15.87
N THR A 231 -6.42 16.08 16.75
CA THR A 231 -5.20 16.88 16.73
C THR A 231 -3.98 15.95 16.65
N PHE A 232 -2.78 16.51 16.60
CA PHE A 232 -1.55 15.72 16.65
C PHE A 232 -1.45 14.84 17.90
N LEU A 233 -2.20 15.14 18.97
CA LEU A 233 -2.24 14.31 20.17
C LEU A 233 -2.86 12.92 19.90
N ALA A 234 -3.74 12.80 18.92
CA ALA A 234 -4.29 11.52 18.51
C ALA A 234 -3.22 10.62 17.86
N ASP A 235 -2.25 11.21 17.16
CA ASP A 235 -1.09 10.49 16.61
C ASP A 235 -0.05 10.12 17.69
N MET A 236 -0.07 10.83 18.83
CA MET A 236 0.85 10.57 19.95
C MET A 236 0.32 9.49 20.92
N TYR A 237 -0.99 9.22 20.91
CA TYR A 237 -1.67 8.25 21.76
C TYR A 237 -1.41 6.82 21.31
#